data_AF-V9LKW6-F1
#
_entry.id   AF-V9LKW6-F1
#
_cell.length_a   1.000
_cell.length_b   1.000
_cell.length_c   1.000
_cell.angle_alpha   90.00
_cell.angle_beta   90.00
_cell.angle_gamma   90.00
#
_symmetry.space_group_name_H-M   'P 1'
#
loop_
_entity.id
_entity.type
_entity.pdbx_description
1 polymer ?
#
loop_
_entity_poly.entity_id
_entity_poly.type
_entity_poly.pdbx_seq_one_letter_code
_entity_poly.pdbx_strand_id
1 'polypeptide(L)'
;VPGARRRRTELRRLQQFDLTLEYGPCVGISRMIRWERAERLGLNPPPVVRNLVLRHEGDSEYEQSARGSEEEDGAEATTTV
;
A
#
# COMPACT_ATOMS: atom_id res chain seq x y z
N VAL A 1 17.28 -19.07 4.41
CA VAL A 1 17.39 -18.96 2.93
C VAL A 1 17.64 -17.51 2.50
N PRO A 2 18.56 -17.25 1.56
CA PRO A 2 18.88 -15.90 1.11
C PRO A 2 17.69 -15.09 0.56
N GLY A 3 16.73 -15.75 -0.11
CA GLY A 3 15.53 -15.11 -0.67
C GLY A 3 14.61 -14.45 0.35
N ALA A 4 14.48 -15.02 1.56
CA ALA A 4 13.63 -14.46 2.62
C ALA A 4 14.17 -13.12 3.17
N ARG A 5 15.50 -12.96 3.21
CA ARG A 5 16.12 -11.70 3.67
C ARG A 5 15.89 -10.57 2.65
N ARG A 6 15.96 -10.89 1.36
CA ARG A 6 15.67 -9.95 0.26
C ARG A 6 14.22 -9.46 0.32
N ARG A 7 13.26 -10.39 0.35
CA ARG A 7 11.82 -10.08 0.46
C ARG A 7 11.51 -9.14 1.63
N ARG A 8 12.03 -9.45 2.82
CA ARG A 8 11.80 -8.60 4.01
C ARG A 8 12.36 -7.19 3.86
N THR A 9 13.50 -7.03 3.18
CA THR A 9 14.10 -5.72 2.92
C THR A 9 13.30 -4.92 1.90
N GLU A 10 12.79 -5.59 0.87
CA GLU A 10 11.91 -5.02 -0.14
C GLU A 10 10.60 -4.52 0.47
N LEU A 11 9.90 -5.38 1.23
CA LEU A 11 8.66 -5.02 1.91
C LEU A 11 8.83 -3.87 2.90
N ARG A 12 9.96 -3.79 3.63
CA ARG A 12 10.25 -2.65 4.51
C ARG A 12 10.34 -1.31 3.77
N ARG A 13 10.88 -1.30 2.54
CA ARG A 13 10.92 -0.07 1.71
C ARG A 13 9.52 0.36 1.29
N LEU A 14 8.68 -0.62 0.94
CA LEU A 14 7.29 -0.38 0.56
C LEU A 14 6.46 0.13 1.75
N GLN A 15 6.64 -0.46 2.93
CA GLN A 15 6.01 0.00 4.18
C GLN A 15 6.45 1.42 4.54
N GLN A 16 7.74 1.76 4.38
CA GLN A 16 8.22 3.12 4.64
C GLN A 16 7.57 4.13 3.69
N PHE A 17 7.41 3.76 2.42
CA PHE A 17 6.66 4.57 1.45
C PHE A 17 5.20 4.75 1.91
N ASP A 18 4.55 3.68 2.38
CA ASP A 18 3.17 3.76 2.82
C ASP A 18 2.97 4.73 4.02
N LEU A 19 3.95 4.78 4.93
CA LEU A 19 3.94 5.67 6.09
C LEU A 19 4.33 7.12 5.78
N THR A 20 4.79 7.41 4.55
CA THR A 20 5.20 8.76 4.17
C THR A 20 3.98 9.59 3.76
N LEU A 21 3.51 10.45 4.67
CA LEU A 21 2.29 11.24 4.49
C LEU A 21 2.37 12.24 3.33
N GLU A 22 3.57 12.66 2.94
CA GLU A 22 3.81 13.61 1.85
C GLU A 22 3.23 13.14 0.52
N TYR A 23 3.20 11.82 0.27
CA TYR A 23 2.67 11.24 -0.97
C TYR A 23 1.15 11.08 -0.98
N GLY A 24 0.45 11.70 -0.04
CA GLY A 24 -1.00 11.67 0.08
C GLY A 24 -1.54 10.39 0.72
N PRO A 25 -2.87 10.25 0.86
CA PRO A 25 -3.50 9.13 1.56
C PRO A 25 -3.27 7.77 0.89
N CYS A 26 -3.03 6.71 1.68
CA CYS A 26 -2.90 5.31 1.22
C CYS A 26 -4.22 4.56 1.06
N VAL A 27 -5.29 5.04 1.68
CA VAL A 27 -6.47 4.21 1.94
C VAL A 27 -7.24 3.94 0.64
N GLY A 28 -7.57 2.67 0.41
CA GLY A 28 -8.40 2.24 -0.71
C GLY A 28 -7.73 2.29 -2.10
N ILE A 29 -6.41 2.48 -2.17
CA ILE A 29 -5.66 2.48 -3.44
C ILE A 29 -4.44 1.56 -3.38
N SER A 30 -4.09 0.99 -4.54
CA SER A 30 -2.85 0.23 -4.66
C SER A 30 -1.63 1.15 -4.50
N ARG A 31 -0.51 0.55 -4.13
CA ARG A 31 0.77 1.23 -3.98
C ARG A 31 1.24 1.87 -5.30
N MET A 32 0.92 1.26 -6.44
CA MET A 32 1.21 1.83 -7.76
C MET A 32 0.41 3.11 -8.01
N ILE A 33 -0.91 3.08 -7.80
CA ILE A 33 -1.77 4.26 -7.99
C ILE A 33 -1.34 5.41 -7.07
N ARG A 34 -0.95 5.10 -5.83
CA ARG A 34 -0.40 6.12 -4.92
C ARG A 34 0.89 6.73 -5.46
N TRP A 35 1.81 5.90 -5.94
CA TRP A 35 3.09 6.35 -6.51
C TRP A 35 2.88 7.27 -7.71
N GLU A 36 2.00 6.90 -8.65
CA GLU A 36 1.69 7.71 -9.85
C GLU A 36 1.04 9.05 -9.49
N ARG A 37 0.19 9.08 -8.46
CA ARG A 37 -0.38 10.35 -7.96
C ARG A 37 0.71 11.27 -7.42
N ALA A 38 1.63 10.73 -6.60
CA ALA A 38 2.73 11.51 -6.06
C ALA A 38 3.69 12.03 -7.15
N GLU A 39 3.98 11.22 -8.17
CA GLU A 39 4.79 11.63 -9.32
C GLU A 39 4.13 12.77 -10.10
N ARG A 40 2.83 12.64 -10.41
CA ARG A 40 2.05 13.66 -11.11
C ARG A 40 1.92 14.98 -10.33
N LEU A 41 2.01 14.93 -9.00
CA LEU A 41 2.07 16.10 -8.14
C LEU A 41 3.48 16.71 -8.04
N GLY A 42 4.49 16.11 -8.68
CA GLY A 42 5.87 16.58 -8.63
C GLY A 42 6.57 16.32 -7.29
N LEU A 43 6.06 15.39 -6.48
CA LEU A 43 6.59 15.08 -5.15
C LEU A 43 7.80 14.15 -5.19
N ASN A 44 8.23 13.72 -6.38
CA ASN A 44 9.41 12.88 -6.61
C ASN A 44 9.43 11.59 -5.76
N PRO A 45 8.39 10.73 -5.82
CA PRO A 45 8.36 9.50 -5.04
C PRO A 45 9.51 8.56 -5.43
N PRO A 46 10.02 7.71 -4.52
CA PRO A 46 11.22 6.92 -4.78
C PRO A 46 10.99 5.91 -5.92
N PRO A 47 11.81 5.88 -6.99
CA PRO A 47 11.60 4.99 -8.14
C PRO A 47 11.75 3.50 -7.79
N VAL A 48 12.48 3.20 -6.71
CA VAL A 48 12.61 1.84 -6.17
C VAL A 48 11.25 1.23 -5.79
N VAL A 49 10.30 2.05 -5.33
CA VAL A 49 8.95 1.60 -4.97
C VAL A 49 8.23 1.10 -6.22
N ARG A 50 8.14 1.92 -7.27
CA ARG A 50 7.56 1.52 -8.56
C ARG A 50 8.18 0.25 -9.10
N ASN A 51 9.51 0.18 -9.12
CA ASN A 51 10.23 -0.99 -9.63
C ASN A 51 9.97 -2.27 -8.82
N LEU A 52 9.76 -2.15 -7.51
CA LEU A 52 9.42 -3.27 -6.66
C LEU A 52 7.99 -3.74 -6.91
N VAL A 53 7.03 -2.82 -7.03
CA VAL A 53 5.63 -3.18 -7.32
C VAL A 53 5.54 -3.85 -8.69
N LEU A 54 6.15 -3.30 -9.74
CA LEU A 54 6.13 -3.89 -11.08
C LEU A 54 6.78 -5.27 -11.16
N ARG A 55 7.86 -5.51 -10.40
CA ARG A 55 8.55 -6.81 -10.41
C ARG A 55 7.72 -7.91 -9.74
N HIS A 56 6.78 -7.53 -8.88
CA HIS A 56 5.96 -8.41 -8.08
C HIS A 56 4.48 -8.20 -8.37
N GLU A 57 4.13 -7.89 -9.62
CA GLU A 57 2.74 -7.77 -10.07
C GLU A 57 1.98 -9.07 -9.78
N GLY A 58 0.80 -8.95 -9.18
CA GLY A 58 0.00 -10.06 -8.66
C GLY A 58 0.36 -10.53 -7.24
N ASP A 59 1.40 -9.99 -6.59
CA ASP A 59 1.69 -10.26 -5.17
C ASP A 59 1.02 -9.20 -4.28
N SER A 60 -0.03 -9.61 -3.58
CA SER A 60 -0.80 -8.78 -2.65
C SER A 60 0.06 -8.02 -1.63
N GLU A 61 1.18 -8.58 -1.14
CA GLU A 61 2.04 -7.88 -0.17
C GLU A 61 2.80 -6.70 -0.82
N TYR A 62 3.05 -6.76 -2.13
CA TYR A 62 3.72 -5.72 -2.90
C TYR A 62 2.76 -4.68 -3.48
N GLU A 63 1.48 -5.03 -3.68
CA GLU A 63 0.50 -4.13 -4.30
C GLU A 63 -0.34 -3.34 -3.29
N GLN A 64 -0.67 -3.92 -2.13
CA GLN A 64 -1.56 -3.27 -1.15
C GLN A 64 -0.79 -2.23 -0.33
N SER A 65 -1.22 -0.97 -0.38
CA SER A 65 -0.86 0.01 0.67
C SER A 65 -1.61 -0.38 1.93
N ALA A 66 -0.94 -0.34 3.11
CA ALA A 66 -1.45 -0.68 4.44
C ALA A 66 -2.94 -1.08 4.50
N ARG A 67 -3.23 -2.36 4.76
CA ARG A 67 -4.60 -2.87 4.96
C ARG A 67 -5.35 -1.90 5.88
N GLY A 68 -6.37 -1.23 5.35
CA GLY A 68 -7.38 -0.63 6.21
C GLY A 68 -7.88 -1.76 7.09
N SER A 69 -7.81 -1.59 8.40
CA SER A 69 -8.63 -2.37 9.30
C SER A 69 -10.05 -2.21 8.80
N GLU A 70 -10.61 -3.27 8.22
CA GLU A 70 -12.04 -3.41 8.03
C GLU A 70 -12.63 -3.27 9.43
N GLU A 71 -13.07 -2.07 9.81
CA GLU A 71 -14.02 -1.93 10.89
C GLU A 71 -15.26 -2.69 10.41
N GLU A 72 -15.48 -3.87 10.97
CA GLU A 72 -16.75 -4.58 10.85
C GLU A 72 -17.82 -3.70 11.48
N ASP A 73 -18.43 -2.82 10.68
CA ASP A 73 -19.71 -2.19 11.01
C ASP A 73 -20.77 -3.29 11.05
N GLY A 74 -20.88 -3.94 12.21
CA GLY A 74 -21.98 -4.80 12.59
C GLY A 74 -23.24 -3.98 12.79
N ALA A 75 -23.87 -3.58 11.68
CA ALA A 75 -25.26 -3.18 11.67
C ALA A 75 -26.14 -4.42 11.89
N GLU A 76 -26.74 -4.57 13.07
CA GLU A 76 -27.98 -5.35 13.20
C GLU A 76 -29.18 -4.43 13.41
N ALA A 77 -30.17 -4.67 12.57
CA ALA A 77 -31.35 -3.88 12.32
C ALA A 77 -32.43 -4.06 13.41
N THR A 78 -33.26 -3.03 13.54
CA THR A 78 -34.72 -3.06 13.81
C THR A 78 -35.28 -4.27 14.57
N THR A 79 -35.81 -4.00 15.77
CA THR A 79 -37.03 -4.66 16.25
C THR A 79 -38.09 -3.60 16.50
N THR A 80 -39.00 -3.51 15.54
CA THR A 80 -40.36 -3.01 15.70
C THR A 80 -41.22 -4.24 16.00
N VAL A 81 -41.85 -4.31 17.17
CA VAL A 81 -43.31 -4.26 17.42
C VAL A 81 -43.50 -3.95 18.90
#